data_AF-A0A1H8UZM9-F1
#
_entry.id   AF-A0A1H8UZM9-F1
#
_cell.length_a   1.000
_cell.length_b   1.000
_cell.length_c   1.000
_cell.angle_alpha   90.00
_cell.angle_beta   90.00
_cell.angle_gamma   90.00
#
_symmetry.space_group_name_H-M   'P 1'
#
loop_
_entity.id
_entity.type
_entity.pdbx_description
1 polymer ?
#
loop_
_entity_poly.entity_id
_entity_poly.type
_entity_poly.pdbx_seq_one_letter_code
_entity_poly.pdbx_strand_id
1 'polypeptide(L)'
;MSSPHLPNLDECVEIYLNVWDEFRTESFSINEFVVELQSRNPDTDIFADGGPQRQFDLLVAYGLFEKVSSNRYQVRCSPDETQLEWWQQLETQIETLHNAVHQTQQITSGENTHPLLTYRGDRYVSLYINQQTQHTDISESLEEIEEFHDGIVLRSPAMIADDVQDIADSLSAGKLNAEEVFEKVNSEVKGADSTDLEFRLYMNPHHNS
;
A
#
# COMPACT_ATOMS: atom_id res chain seq x y z
N MET A 1 -6.94 30.82 -16.46
CA MET A 1 -6.72 29.75 -15.48
C MET A 1 -5.29 29.31 -15.67
N SER A 2 -4.42 29.54 -14.69
CA SER A 2 -3.01 29.12 -14.79
C SER A 2 -2.96 27.60 -14.78
N SER A 3 -2.42 26.99 -15.83
CA SER A 3 -2.19 25.55 -15.86
C SER A 3 -1.32 25.17 -14.65
N PRO A 4 -1.66 24.11 -13.92
CA PRO A 4 -0.81 23.63 -12.83
C PRO A 4 0.56 23.28 -13.41
N HIS A 5 1.59 24.02 -13.01
CA HIS A 5 2.95 23.80 -13.49
C HIS A 5 3.55 22.66 -12.67
N LEU A 6 3.76 21.50 -13.32
CA LEU A 6 4.45 20.39 -12.68
C LEU A 6 5.92 20.79 -12.45
N PRO A 7 6.48 20.50 -11.25
CA PRO A 7 7.89 20.78 -10.95
C PRO A 7 8.86 20.09 -11.92
N ASN A 8 9.77 20.84 -12.55
CA ASN A 8 10.85 20.31 -13.39
C ASN A 8 10.36 19.30 -14.45
N LEU A 9 9.20 19.59 -15.07
CA LEU A 9 8.56 18.66 -16.00
C LEU A 9 9.45 18.36 -17.20
N ASP A 10 10.08 19.38 -17.78
CA ASP A 10 10.88 19.24 -18.99
C ASP A 10 12.11 18.34 -18.74
N GLU A 11 12.80 18.54 -17.62
CA GLU A 11 13.94 17.70 -17.21
C GLU A 11 13.50 16.27 -16.87
N CYS A 12 12.33 16.11 -16.24
CA CYS A 12 11.78 14.78 -15.97
C CYS A 12 11.45 14.04 -17.26
N VAL A 13 10.83 14.71 -18.24
CA VAL A 13 10.51 14.12 -19.56
C VAL A 13 11.80 13.72 -20.28
N GLU A 14 12.84 14.56 -20.25
CA GLU A 14 14.13 14.23 -20.85
C GLU A 14 14.79 13.01 -20.18
N ILE A 15 14.79 12.94 -18.85
CA ILE A 15 15.30 11.78 -18.11
C ILE A 15 14.49 10.52 -18.46
N TYR A 16 13.17 10.62 -18.46
CA TYR A 16 12.27 9.52 -18.79
C TYR A 16 12.56 8.93 -20.17
N LEU A 17 12.71 9.77 -21.19
CA LEU A 17 13.02 9.31 -22.55
C LEU A 17 14.41 8.67 -22.64
N ASN A 18 15.42 9.25 -21.98
CA ASN A 18 16.76 8.68 -21.95
C ASN A 18 16.79 7.31 -21.25
N VAL A 19 16.04 7.15 -20.15
CA VAL A 19 15.87 5.86 -19.47
C VAL A 19 15.16 4.86 -20.37
N TRP A 20 14.05 5.27 -21.02
CA TRP A 20 13.30 4.37 -21.90
C TRP A 20 14.16 3.84 -23.04
N ASP A 21 14.99 4.67 -23.64
CA ASP A 21 15.88 4.26 -24.71
C ASP A 21 16.93 3.24 -24.29
N GLU A 22 17.38 3.31 -23.03
CA GLU A 22 18.42 2.44 -22.48
C GLU A 22 17.85 1.15 -21.88
N PHE A 23 16.91 1.27 -20.95
CA PHE A 23 16.44 0.17 -20.12
C PHE A 23 15.08 -0.37 -20.54
N ARG A 24 14.29 0.36 -21.34
CA ARG A 24 12.90 0.02 -21.68
C ARG A 24 12.11 -0.28 -20.40
N THR A 25 11.61 -1.51 -20.26
CA THR A 25 10.86 -1.99 -19.08
C THR A 25 11.76 -2.75 -18.10
N GLU A 26 13.06 -2.82 -18.29
CA GLU A 26 13.96 -3.50 -17.36
C GLU A 26 14.18 -2.66 -16.10
N SER A 27 14.36 -3.31 -14.95
CA SER A 27 14.68 -2.60 -13.71
C SER A 27 16.12 -2.08 -13.74
N PHE A 28 16.36 -0.90 -13.18
CA PHE A 28 17.67 -0.25 -13.17
C PHE A 28 17.86 0.63 -11.93
N SER A 29 19.09 1.01 -11.62
CA SER A 29 19.44 1.96 -10.57
C SER A 29 19.86 3.31 -11.16
N ILE A 30 19.75 4.36 -10.34
CA ILE A 30 20.19 5.70 -10.74
C ILE A 30 21.67 5.71 -11.15
N ASN A 31 22.52 4.97 -10.45
CA ASN A 31 23.95 4.91 -10.76
C ASN A 31 24.21 4.24 -12.12
N GLU A 32 23.51 3.14 -12.42
CA GLU A 32 23.59 2.48 -13.73
C GLU A 32 23.19 3.47 -14.84
N PHE A 33 22.06 4.16 -14.68
CA PHE A 33 21.63 5.18 -15.64
C PHE A 33 22.64 6.32 -15.82
N VAL A 34 23.19 6.87 -14.73
CA VAL A 34 24.18 7.96 -14.79
C VAL A 34 25.45 7.52 -15.51
N VAL A 35 25.92 6.30 -15.26
CA VAL A 35 27.11 5.75 -15.93
C VAL A 35 26.87 5.59 -17.44
N GLU A 36 25.72 5.06 -17.84
CA GLU A 36 25.38 4.92 -19.27
C GLU A 36 25.20 6.27 -19.95
N LEU A 37 24.53 7.22 -19.29
CA LEU A 37 24.33 8.57 -19.80
C LEU A 37 25.67 9.29 -20.02
N GLN A 38 26.59 9.24 -19.05
CA GLN A 38 27.92 9.86 -19.15
C GLN A 38 28.79 9.19 -20.21
N SER A 39 28.63 7.88 -20.41
CA SER A 39 29.36 7.15 -21.46
C SER A 39 28.93 7.58 -22.86
N ARG A 40 27.64 7.90 -23.05
CA ARG A 40 27.08 8.40 -24.30
C ARG A 40 27.35 9.88 -24.52
N ASN A 41 27.16 10.71 -23.49
CA ASN A 41 27.34 12.15 -23.55
C ASN A 41 28.01 12.67 -22.26
N PRO A 42 29.37 12.75 -22.24
CA PRO A 42 30.13 13.14 -21.06
C PRO A 42 29.81 14.54 -20.50
N ASP A 43 29.37 15.45 -21.37
CA ASP A 43 29.09 16.85 -21.01
C ASP A 43 27.60 17.12 -20.69
N THR A 44 26.77 16.09 -20.66
CA THR A 44 25.33 16.24 -20.41
C THR A 44 25.03 16.34 -18.92
N ASP A 45 24.50 17.49 -18.52
CA ASP A 45 23.92 17.72 -17.20
C ASP A 45 22.40 17.90 -17.33
N ILE A 46 21.66 16.78 -17.23
CA ILE A 46 20.18 16.79 -17.29
C ILE A 46 19.52 16.91 -15.92
N PHE A 47 20.30 16.96 -14.84
CA PHE A 47 19.73 16.96 -13.49
C PHE A 47 19.59 18.39 -12.96
N ALA A 48 18.35 18.85 -12.83
CA ALA A 48 18.03 20.09 -12.12
C ALA A 48 18.49 20.11 -10.63
N ASP A 49 18.35 21.27 -10.01
CA ASP A 49 18.68 21.50 -8.60
C ASP A 49 18.02 20.49 -7.65
N GLY A 50 18.85 19.79 -6.87
CA GLY A 50 18.43 18.73 -5.95
C GLY A 50 19.00 17.35 -6.27
N GLY A 51 19.63 17.20 -7.44
CA GLY A 51 20.38 16.00 -7.82
C GLY A 51 19.50 14.79 -8.15
N PRO A 52 20.07 13.76 -8.80
CA PRO A 52 19.35 12.73 -9.55
C PRO A 52 18.27 12.00 -8.75
N GLN A 53 18.48 11.79 -7.45
CA GLN A 53 17.49 11.17 -6.58
C GLN A 53 16.14 11.93 -6.60
N ARG A 54 16.18 13.26 -6.57
CA ARG A 54 14.97 14.08 -6.55
C ARG A 54 14.18 13.97 -7.86
N GLN A 55 14.84 13.97 -9.02
CA GLN A 55 14.13 13.81 -10.30
C GLN A 55 13.49 12.44 -10.43
N PHE A 56 14.17 11.39 -9.94
CA PHE A 56 13.61 10.04 -9.93
C PHE A 56 12.41 9.92 -8.99
N ASP A 57 12.47 10.55 -7.82
CA ASP A 57 11.33 10.61 -6.91
C ASP A 57 10.15 11.38 -7.55
N LEU A 58 10.41 12.44 -8.32
CA LEU A 58 9.38 13.14 -9.10
C LEU A 58 8.79 12.27 -10.22
N LEU A 59 9.61 11.51 -10.94
CA LEU A 59 9.14 10.58 -11.98
C LEU A 59 8.26 9.47 -11.42
N VAL A 60 8.56 8.99 -10.21
CA VAL A 60 7.68 8.08 -9.46
C VAL A 60 6.39 8.78 -9.03
N ALA A 61 6.48 10.03 -8.58
CA ALA A 61 5.29 10.82 -8.20
C ALA A 61 4.40 11.16 -9.40
N TYR A 62 4.96 11.28 -10.60
CA TYR A 62 4.22 11.44 -11.86
C TYR A 62 3.67 10.12 -12.39
N GLY A 63 4.01 8.99 -11.75
CA GLY A 63 3.59 7.64 -12.11
C GLY A 63 4.23 7.12 -13.40
N LEU A 64 5.27 7.78 -13.91
CA LEU A 64 6.02 7.32 -15.07
C LEU A 64 6.93 6.15 -14.70
N PHE A 65 7.50 6.18 -13.49
CA PHE A 65 8.31 5.11 -12.92
C PHE A 65 7.63 4.48 -11.72
N GLU A 66 8.05 3.25 -11.41
CA GLU A 66 7.80 2.63 -10.12
C GLU A 66 9.12 2.27 -9.43
N LYS A 67 9.07 2.23 -8.10
CA LYS A 67 10.21 1.86 -7.25
C LYS A 67 10.06 0.40 -6.84
N VAL A 68 10.81 -0.48 -7.51
CA VAL A 68 10.75 -1.94 -7.31
C VAL A 68 11.49 -2.37 -6.04
N SER A 69 12.52 -1.61 -5.63
CA SER A 69 13.25 -1.83 -4.38
C SER A 69 13.83 -0.51 -3.86
N SER A 70 14.55 -0.53 -2.73
CA SER A 70 15.15 0.67 -2.14
C SER A 70 16.03 1.47 -3.11
N ASN A 71 16.65 0.80 -4.09
CA ASN A 71 17.58 1.41 -5.05
C ASN A 71 17.32 1.05 -6.52
N ARG A 72 16.20 0.39 -6.85
CA ARG A 72 15.84 0.06 -8.23
C ARG A 72 14.50 0.67 -8.64
N TYR A 73 14.48 1.12 -9.88
CA TYR A 73 13.35 1.74 -10.55
C TYR A 73 13.03 0.96 -11.82
N GLN A 74 11.81 1.11 -12.32
CA GLN A 74 11.35 0.52 -13.57
C GLN A 74 10.39 1.49 -14.25
N VAL A 75 10.43 1.53 -15.59
CA VAL A 75 9.46 2.31 -16.37
C VAL A 75 8.10 1.63 -16.32
N ARG A 76 7.07 2.38 -15.91
CA ARG A 76 5.69 1.90 -15.81
C ARG A 76 4.95 2.12 -17.13
N CYS A 77 5.00 3.35 -17.64
CA CYS A 77 4.33 3.76 -18.86
C CYS A 77 5.31 3.78 -20.04
N SER A 78 5.00 3.08 -21.12
CA SER A 78 5.75 3.15 -22.38
C SER A 78 5.35 4.39 -23.19
N PRO A 79 6.28 5.11 -23.84
CA PRO A 79 5.94 6.28 -24.67
C PRO A 79 5.15 5.90 -25.94
N ASP A 80 5.14 4.63 -26.31
CA ASP A 80 4.36 4.10 -27.44
C ASP A 80 2.92 3.73 -27.05
N GLU A 81 2.61 3.71 -25.75
CA GLU A 81 1.25 3.48 -25.25
C GLU A 81 0.34 4.68 -25.49
N THR A 82 -0.95 4.39 -25.57
CA THR A 82 -1.98 5.42 -25.65
C THR A 82 -2.18 6.11 -24.30
N GLN A 83 -2.72 7.33 -24.34
CA GLN A 83 -3.08 8.07 -23.13
C GLN A 83 -4.05 7.29 -22.22
N LEU A 84 -4.92 6.44 -22.80
CA LEU A 84 -5.86 5.63 -22.03
C LEU A 84 -5.13 4.55 -21.22
N GLU A 85 -4.14 3.90 -21.81
CA GLU A 85 -3.32 2.89 -21.13
C GLU A 85 -2.50 3.51 -20.00
N TRP A 86 -1.94 4.70 -20.20
CA TRP A 86 -1.29 5.48 -19.13
C TRP A 86 -2.27 5.79 -17.99
N TRP A 87 -3.51 6.17 -18.33
CA TRP A 87 -4.52 6.46 -17.32
C TRP A 87 -4.88 5.23 -16.48
N GLN A 88 -5.08 4.08 -17.12
CA GLN A 88 -5.39 2.84 -16.42
C GLN A 88 -4.28 2.44 -15.45
N GLN A 89 -3.02 2.64 -15.84
CA GLN A 89 -1.88 2.38 -14.95
C GLN A 89 -1.85 3.35 -13.76
N LEU A 90 -2.15 4.63 -13.96
CA LEU A 90 -2.19 5.63 -12.89
C LEU A 90 -3.37 5.41 -11.93
N GLU A 91 -4.52 4.96 -12.43
CA GLU A 91 -5.72 4.69 -11.63
C GLU A 91 -5.43 3.72 -10.48
N THR A 92 -4.76 2.60 -10.76
CA THR A 92 -4.34 1.64 -9.71
C THR A 92 -3.43 2.25 -8.65
N GLN A 93 -2.55 3.19 -9.04
CA GLN A 93 -1.66 3.86 -8.09
C GLN A 93 -2.43 4.87 -7.22
N ILE A 94 -3.36 5.61 -7.83
CA ILE A 94 -4.22 6.56 -7.12
C ILE A 94 -5.11 5.82 -6.13
N GLU A 95 -5.70 4.70 -6.51
CA GLU A 95 -6.48 3.84 -5.60
C GLU A 95 -5.63 3.35 -4.43
N THR A 96 -4.42 2.83 -4.71
CA THR A 96 -3.49 2.37 -3.68
C THR A 96 -3.11 3.49 -2.71
N LEU A 97 -2.80 4.68 -3.25
CA LEU A 97 -2.46 5.86 -2.44
C LEU A 97 -3.65 6.36 -1.63
N HIS A 98 -4.84 6.43 -2.24
CA HIS A 98 -6.08 6.84 -1.59
C HIS A 98 -6.39 5.90 -0.42
N ASN A 99 -6.28 4.59 -0.63
CA ASN A 99 -6.47 3.59 0.40
C ASN A 99 -5.42 3.70 1.51
N ALA A 100 -4.14 3.90 1.17
CA ALA A 100 -3.07 4.10 2.15
C ALA A 100 -3.25 5.39 2.98
N VAL A 101 -3.70 6.49 2.34
CA VAL A 101 -4.00 7.76 3.03
C VAL A 101 -5.19 7.59 3.96
N HIS A 102 -6.26 6.95 3.51
CA HIS A 102 -7.42 6.66 4.36
C HIS A 102 -7.06 5.73 5.53
N GLN A 103 -6.23 4.71 5.31
CA GLN A 103 -5.70 3.83 6.36
C GLN A 103 -4.84 4.63 7.36
N THR A 104 -3.95 5.48 6.87
CA THR A 104 -3.07 6.29 7.74
C THR A 104 -3.87 7.32 8.52
N GLN A 105 -4.88 7.96 7.93
CA GLN A 105 -5.76 8.90 8.63
C GLN A 105 -6.59 8.23 9.73
N GLN A 106 -7.00 6.97 9.55
CA GLN A 106 -7.63 6.21 10.62
C GLN A 106 -6.67 5.95 11.80
N ILE A 107 -5.37 5.74 11.52
CA ILE A 107 -4.34 5.51 12.54
C ILE A 107 -3.88 6.83 13.20
N THR A 108 -3.70 7.91 12.43
CA THR A 108 -3.17 9.21 12.91
C THR A 108 -4.21 10.14 13.52
N SER A 109 -5.50 9.81 13.45
CA SER A 109 -6.54 10.55 14.18
C SER A 109 -6.45 10.40 15.71
N GLY A 110 -5.52 9.61 16.23
CA GLY A 110 -5.03 9.78 17.61
C GLY A 110 -6.05 9.48 18.71
N GLU A 111 -7.10 8.74 18.37
CA GLU A 111 -7.79 7.89 19.33
C GLU A 111 -7.44 6.47 18.88
N ASN A 112 -6.84 5.66 19.76
CA ASN A 112 -6.78 4.19 19.64
C ASN A 112 -8.20 3.62 19.75
N THR A 113 -9.17 4.20 19.06
CA THR A 113 -10.50 3.67 18.92
C THR A 113 -10.41 2.62 17.85
N HIS A 114 -10.14 1.38 18.26
CA HIS A 114 -10.47 0.24 17.43
C HIS A 114 -11.97 0.33 17.12
N PRO A 115 -12.38 0.68 15.88
CA PRO A 115 -13.76 1.07 15.66
C PRO A 115 -14.68 -0.13 15.89
N LEU A 116 -15.80 0.10 16.57
CA LEU A 116 -16.77 -0.96 16.81
C LEU A 116 -17.66 -1.16 15.59
N LEU A 117 -17.73 -2.40 15.13
CA LEU A 117 -18.64 -2.85 14.09
C LEU A 117 -19.76 -3.69 14.71
N THR A 118 -21.00 -3.44 14.29
CA THR A 118 -22.13 -4.29 14.67
C THR A 118 -22.35 -5.36 13.62
N TYR A 119 -22.36 -6.62 14.04
CA TYR A 119 -22.68 -7.76 13.19
C TYR A 119 -23.69 -8.66 13.91
N ARG A 120 -24.86 -8.84 13.31
CA ARG A 120 -25.99 -9.63 13.86
C ARG A 120 -26.46 -9.24 15.28
N GLY A 121 -26.16 -8.01 15.70
CA GLY A 121 -26.54 -7.48 17.01
C GLY A 121 -25.38 -7.46 18.01
N ASP A 122 -24.29 -8.18 17.71
CA ASP A 122 -23.08 -8.24 18.52
C ASP A 122 -22.09 -7.14 18.07
N ARG A 123 -21.27 -6.66 19.01
CA ARG A 123 -20.29 -5.59 18.84
C ARG A 123 -18.89 -6.18 18.72
N TYR A 124 -18.24 -5.89 17.60
CA TYR A 124 -16.91 -6.37 17.28
C TYR A 124 -15.91 -5.23 17.19
N VAL A 125 -14.80 -5.37 17.89
CA VAL A 125 -13.66 -4.47 17.75
C VAL A 125 -12.94 -4.73 16.42
N SER A 126 -12.82 -3.69 15.60
CA SER A 126 -12.20 -3.78 14.28
C SER A 126 -10.68 -3.69 14.35
N LEU A 127 -10.01 -4.76 13.92
CA LEU A 127 -8.56 -4.79 13.68
C LEU A 127 -8.30 -4.88 12.18
N TYR A 128 -7.53 -3.95 11.63
CA TYR A 128 -7.22 -3.93 10.20
C TYR A 128 -5.88 -4.61 9.93
N ILE A 129 -5.86 -5.49 8.93
CA ILE A 129 -4.73 -6.28 8.49
C ILE A 129 -4.32 -5.83 7.09
N ASN A 130 -3.04 -5.58 6.90
CA ASN A 130 -2.41 -5.34 5.61
C ASN A 130 -1.19 -6.27 5.43
N GLN A 131 -0.53 -6.22 4.27
CA GLN A 131 0.63 -7.08 3.94
C GLN A 131 1.85 -6.88 4.87
N GLN A 132 1.88 -5.80 5.64
CA GLN A 132 2.96 -5.47 6.57
C GLN A 132 2.61 -5.82 8.02
N THR A 133 1.33 -6.09 8.31
CA THR A 133 0.85 -6.43 9.65
C THR A 133 1.50 -7.72 10.12
N GLN A 134 2.22 -7.61 11.24
CA GLN A 134 2.83 -8.74 11.91
C GLN A 134 1.92 -9.27 13.01
N HIS A 135 2.17 -10.52 13.39
CA HIS A 135 1.52 -11.18 14.51
C HIS A 135 1.63 -10.38 15.82
N THR A 136 2.77 -9.74 16.06
CA THR A 136 3.01 -8.90 17.25
C THR A 136 2.13 -7.67 17.30
N ASP A 137 1.86 -7.05 16.15
CA ASP A 137 1.01 -5.85 16.05
C ASP A 137 -0.42 -6.15 16.49
N ILE A 138 -0.90 -7.37 16.22
CA ILE A 138 -2.22 -7.84 16.63
C ILE A 138 -2.28 -8.11 18.12
N SER A 139 -1.25 -8.72 18.70
CA SER A 139 -1.16 -8.93 20.14
C SER A 139 -1.19 -7.60 20.90
N GLU A 140 -0.37 -6.63 20.48
CA GLU A 140 -0.33 -5.30 21.06
C GLU A 140 -1.69 -4.60 20.92
N SER A 141 -2.30 -4.67 19.71
CA SER A 141 -3.64 -4.11 19.49
C SER A 141 -4.70 -4.73 20.40
N LEU A 142 -4.63 -6.03 20.70
CA LEU A 142 -5.59 -6.69 21.58
C LEU A 142 -5.44 -6.26 23.04
N GLU A 143 -4.20 -6.03 23.50
CA GLU A 143 -3.91 -5.54 24.85
C GLU A 143 -4.40 -4.10 25.08
N GLU A 144 -4.48 -3.29 24.01
CA GLU A 144 -4.96 -1.91 24.04
C GLU A 144 -6.49 -1.76 24.02
N ILE A 145 -7.24 -2.86 23.83
CA ILE A 145 -8.71 -2.79 23.78
C ILE A 145 -9.29 -2.58 25.17
N GLU A 146 -9.65 -1.33 25.48
CA GLU A 146 -10.30 -0.97 26.75
C GLU A 146 -11.84 -1.02 26.69
N GLU A 147 -12.44 -1.01 25.49
CA GLU A 147 -13.89 -0.95 25.32
C GLU A 147 -14.57 -2.33 25.41
N PHE A 148 -15.73 -2.40 26.07
CA PHE A 148 -16.52 -3.64 26.09
C PHE A 148 -16.99 -4.04 24.69
N HIS A 149 -16.71 -5.29 24.31
CA HIS A 149 -17.08 -5.90 23.04
C HIS A 149 -17.45 -7.37 23.20
N ASP A 150 -18.18 -7.90 22.22
CA ASP A 150 -18.55 -9.32 22.12
C ASP A 150 -17.48 -10.14 21.37
N GLY A 151 -16.59 -9.47 20.64
CA GLY A 151 -15.47 -10.11 19.93
C GLY A 151 -14.64 -9.13 19.09
N ILE A 152 -13.86 -9.68 18.17
CA ILE A 152 -13.04 -8.91 17.22
C ILE A 152 -13.42 -9.21 15.78
N VAL A 153 -13.14 -8.28 14.88
CA VAL A 153 -13.25 -8.49 13.43
C VAL A 153 -11.95 -8.09 12.76
N LEU A 154 -11.32 -9.05 12.11
CA LEU A 154 -10.15 -8.82 11.26
C LEU A 154 -10.63 -8.34 9.89
N ARG A 155 -10.16 -7.19 9.45
CA ARG A 155 -10.53 -6.56 8.18
C ARG A 155 -9.33 -6.42 7.28
N SER A 156 -9.50 -6.62 5.98
CA SER A 156 -8.42 -6.45 5.01
C SER A 156 -8.96 -6.19 3.61
N PRO A 157 -8.13 -5.77 2.66
CA PRO A 157 -8.43 -5.96 1.24
C PRO A 157 -8.67 -7.46 0.95
N ALA A 158 -9.60 -7.77 0.07
CA ALA A 158 -9.96 -9.16 -0.24
C ALA A 158 -8.81 -9.97 -0.83
N MET A 159 -7.85 -9.31 -1.49
CA MET A 159 -6.67 -9.95 -2.08
C MET A 159 -5.69 -10.56 -1.05
N ILE A 160 -5.82 -10.22 0.24
CA ILE A 160 -4.99 -10.80 1.32
C ILE A 160 -5.82 -11.57 2.35
N ALA A 161 -6.97 -12.12 1.92
CA ALA A 161 -7.82 -12.91 2.81
C ALA A 161 -7.10 -14.13 3.40
N ASP A 162 -6.14 -14.72 2.67
CA ASP A 162 -5.34 -15.85 3.14
C ASP A 162 -4.47 -15.45 4.35
N ASP A 163 -3.80 -14.30 4.30
CA ASP A 163 -3.01 -13.78 5.43
C ASP A 163 -3.88 -13.56 6.68
N VAL A 164 -5.11 -13.06 6.49
CA VAL A 164 -6.08 -12.89 7.58
C VAL A 164 -6.48 -14.23 8.18
N GLN A 165 -6.65 -15.27 7.36
CA GLN A 165 -7.00 -16.61 7.84
C GLN A 165 -5.88 -17.21 8.70
N ASP A 166 -4.61 -17.00 8.31
CA ASP A 166 -3.44 -17.47 9.03
C ASP A 166 -3.28 -16.79 10.40
N ILE A 167 -3.51 -15.47 10.45
CA ILE A 167 -3.55 -14.71 11.71
C ILE A 167 -4.68 -15.24 12.61
N ALA A 168 -5.86 -15.45 12.05
CA ALA A 168 -7.00 -15.94 12.80
C ALA A 168 -6.79 -17.37 13.32
N ASP A 169 -6.16 -18.25 12.56
CA ASP A 169 -5.78 -19.58 13.03
C ASP A 169 -4.75 -19.51 14.18
N SER A 170 -3.86 -18.51 14.14
CA SER A 170 -2.90 -18.25 15.22
C SER A 170 -3.58 -17.75 16.50
N LEU A 171 -4.59 -16.88 16.37
CA LEU A 171 -5.44 -16.44 17.48
C LEU A 171 -6.23 -17.62 18.08
N SER A 172 -6.85 -18.45 17.23
CA SER A 172 -7.60 -19.65 17.67
C SER A 172 -6.73 -20.71 18.32
N ALA A 173 -5.45 -20.78 17.96
CA ALA A 173 -4.50 -21.69 18.59
C ALA A 173 -3.85 -21.11 19.86
N GLY A 174 -4.19 -19.88 20.27
CA GLY A 174 -3.57 -19.20 21.41
C GLY A 174 -2.07 -18.92 21.22
N LYS A 175 -1.60 -18.83 19.97
CA LYS A 175 -0.18 -18.68 19.65
C LYS A 175 0.35 -17.24 19.72
N LEU A 176 -0.55 -16.27 19.85
CA LEU A 176 -0.24 -14.84 19.79
C LEU A 176 -0.03 -14.19 21.16
N ASN A 177 0.19 -14.98 22.22
CA ASN A 177 0.29 -14.48 23.61
C ASN A 177 -0.90 -13.62 24.08
N ALA A 178 -1.99 -13.53 23.32
CA ALA A 178 -3.22 -12.93 23.77
C ALA A 178 -3.77 -13.73 24.96
N GLU A 179 -4.25 -13.03 25.99
CA GLU A 179 -4.89 -13.68 27.16
C GLU A 179 -6.14 -14.45 26.74
N GLU A 180 -6.79 -14.03 25.65
CA GLU A 180 -7.97 -14.63 25.08
C GLU A 180 -7.66 -15.48 23.83
N VAL A 181 -8.24 -16.68 23.78
CA VAL A 181 -8.29 -17.50 22.57
C VAL A 181 -9.56 -17.14 21.82
N PHE A 182 -9.50 -16.98 20.51
CA PHE A 182 -10.66 -16.58 19.70
C PHE A 182 -11.16 -17.70 18.80
N GLU A 183 -12.47 -17.85 18.64
CA GLU A 183 -13.09 -18.77 17.68
C GLU A 183 -13.63 -18.03 16.45
N LYS A 184 -13.42 -18.60 15.26
CA LYS A 184 -13.96 -18.05 14.00
C LYS A 184 -15.49 -18.19 13.98
N VAL A 185 -16.20 -17.07 13.81
CA VAL A 185 -17.67 -17.02 13.76
C VAL A 185 -18.18 -17.01 12.33
N ASN A 186 -17.72 -16.06 11.52
CA ASN A 186 -18.10 -15.93 10.13
C ASN A 186 -17.10 -15.09 9.34
N SER A 187 -17.12 -15.20 8.01
CA SER A 187 -16.49 -14.25 7.11
C SER A 187 -17.49 -13.62 6.14
N GLU A 188 -17.21 -12.41 5.69
CA GLU A 188 -17.92 -11.75 4.60
C GLU A 188 -16.94 -10.96 3.73
N VAL A 189 -17.29 -10.80 2.44
CA VAL A 189 -16.63 -9.86 1.54
C VAL A 189 -17.61 -8.74 1.25
N LYS A 190 -17.20 -7.49 1.47
CA LYS A 190 -18.01 -6.28 1.29
C LYS A 190 -17.31 -5.32 0.34
N GLY A 191 -18.04 -4.77 -0.62
CA GLY A 191 -17.54 -3.73 -1.52
C GLY A 191 -18.66 -3.19 -2.39
N ALA A 192 -18.51 -1.95 -2.85
CA ALA A 192 -19.46 -1.34 -3.78
C ALA A 192 -19.26 -1.87 -5.22
N ASP A 193 -18.03 -2.28 -5.54
CA ASP A 193 -17.63 -2.84 -6.82
C ASP A 193 -16.58 -3.96 -6.62
N SER A 194 -16.19 -4.61 -7.71
CA SER A 194 -15.27 -5.75 -7.70
C SER A 194 -13.81 -5.38 -7.41
N THR A 195 -13.48 -4.09 -7.46
CA THR A 195 -12.10 -3.56 -7.30
C THR A 195 -11.84 -3.10 -5.86
N ASP A 196 -12.88 -2.70 -5.13
CA ASP A 196 -12.82 -2.30 -3.73
C ASP A 196 -13.56 -3.29 -2.83
N LEU A 197 -13.08 -4.53 -2.81
CA LEU A 197 -13.60 -5.59 -1.96
C LEU A 197 -12.79 -5.67 -0.66
N GLU A 198 -13.48 -5.55 0.47
CA GLU A 198 -12.98 -5.74 1.82
C GLU A 198 -13.39 -7.12 2.35
N PHE A 199 -12.42 -7.92 2.76
CA PHE A 199 -12.65 -9.15 3.51
C PHE A 199 -12.77 -8.83 5.01
N ARG A 200 -13.75 -9.45 5.67
CA ARG A 200 -13.98 -9.34 7.11
C ARG A 200 -14.13 -10.72 7.72
N LEU A 201 -13.41 -10.99 8.80
CA LEU A 201 -13.50 -12.23 9.57
C LEU A 201 -13.84 -11.92 11.03
N TYR A 202 -15.02 -12.33 11.46
CA TYR A 202 -15.52 -12.12 12.82
C TYR A 202 -15.10 -13.28 13.72
N MET A 203 -14.64 -12.96 14.93
CA MET A 203 -14.19 -13.92 15.91
C MET A 203 -14.69 -13.57 17.31
N ASN A 204 -15.10 -14.58 18.09
CA ASN A 204 -15.56 -14.42 19.48
C ASN A 204 -14.52 -14.97 20.46
N PRO A 205 -14.42 -14.46 21.70
CA PRO A 205 -13.62 -15.06 22.74
C PRO A 205 -14.13 -16.47 23.05
N HIS A 206 -13.23 -17.45 23.10
CA HIS A 206 -13.55 -18.81 23.48
C HIS A 206 -13.69 -18.87 25.00
N HIS A 207 -14.92 -18.87 25.49
CA HIS A 207 -15.19 -19.14 26.90
C HIS A 207 -15.02 -20.64 27.18
N ASN A 208 -13.98 -21.01 27.91
CA ASN A 208 -13.90 -22.34 28.52
C ASN A 208 -15.01 -22.46 29.56
N SER A 209 -16.05 -23.21 29.23
CA SER A 209 -17.15 -23.56 30.14
C SER A 209 -16.74 -24.66 31.11
#